data_AF-A0A238JG97-F1
#
_entry.id   AF-A0A238JG97-F1
#
_cell.length_a   1.000
_cell.length_b   1.000
_cell.length_c   1.000
_cell.angle_alpha   90.00
_cell.angle_beta   90.00
_cell.angle_gamma   90.00
#
_symmetry.space_group_name_H-M   'P 1'
#
loop_
_entity.id
_entity.type
_entity.pdbx_description
1 polymer ?
#
loop_
_entity_poly.entity_id
_entity_poly.type
_entity_poly.pdbx_seq_one_letter_code
_entity_poly.pdbx_strand_id
1 'polypeptide(L)' 'MATTNPLQFIQQVRAEVSKIVWPTRREVMLTTIMVFIMATLTAIFFALVDLAIKGGLQFGLSFV' A
#
# COMPACT_ATOMS: atom_id res chain seq x y z
N MET A 1 24.79 -20.71 31.26
CA MET A 1 23.84 -19.76 30.65
C MET A 1 24.24 -19.58 29.20
N ALA A 2 23.28 -19.78 28.29
CA ALA A 2 23.30 -19.62 26.83
C ALA A 2 24.64 -19.26 26.15
N THR A 3 25.31 -20.28 25.59
CA THR A 3 26.04 -20.09 24.34
C THR A 3 25.00 -20.21 23.24
N THR A 4 24.53 -19.10 22.68
CA THR A 4 23.65 -19.12 21.51
C THR A 4 24.37 -19.88 20.40
N ASN A 5 24.08 -21.17 20.26
CA ASN A 5 24.75 -22.02 19.30
C ASN A 5 24.26 -21.58 17.91
N PRO A 6 25.09 -20.90 17.09
CA PRO A 6 24.65 -20.32 15.83
C PRO A 6 24.10 -21.39 14.87
N LEU A 7 24.53 -22.64 15.03
CA LEU A 7 24.00 -23.79 14.29
C LEU A 7 22.54 -24.09 14.64
N GLN A 8 22.14 -23.97 15.91
CA GLN A 8 20.74 -24.15 16.32
C GLN A 8 19.85 -22.99 15.86
N PHE A 9 20.38 -21.77 15.84
CA PHE A 9 19.66 -20.60 15.33
C PHE A 9 19.30 -20.74 13.85
N ILE A 10 20.23 -21.20 13.01
CA ILE A 10 19.95 -21.44 11.57
C ILE A 10 18.89 -22.54 11.38
N GLN A 11 18.91 -23.58 12.22
CA GLN A 11 17.90 -24.64 12.17
C GLN A 11 16.50 -24.11 12.56
N GLN A 12 16.42 -23.25 13.57
CA GLN A 12 15.17 -22.58 13.97
C GLN A 12 14.66 -21.63 12.87
N VAL A 13 15.54 -20.82 12.26
CA VAL A 13 15.17 -19.92 11.16
C VAL A 13 14.67 -20.70 9.94
N ARG A 14 15.31 -21.81 9.56
CA ARG A 14 14.84 -22.67 8.47
C ARG A 14 13.45 -23.25 8.77
N ALA A 15 13.21 -23.69 10.01
CA ALA A 15 11.91 -24.18 10.43
C ALA A 15 10.83 -23.08 10.36
N GLU A 16 11.16 -21.83 10.72
CA GLU A 16 10.22 -20.71 10.64
C GLU A 16 9.96 -20.24 9.21
N VAL A 17 10.99 -20.21 8.37
CA VAL A 17 10.89 -19.88 6.94
C VAL A 17 10.02 -20.89 6.20
N SER A 18 10.02 -22.16 6.61
CA SER A 18 9.14 -23.17 6.01
C SER A 18 7.64 -22.94 6.27
N LYS A 19 7.28 -22.14 7.28
CA LYS A 19 5.90 -21.74 7.56
C LYS A 19 5.43 -20.57 6.70
N ILE A 20 6.34 -19.93 5.95
CA ILE A 20 6.01 -18.82 5.05
C ILE A 20 5.25 -19.39 3.86
N VAL A 21 3.93 -19.20 3.87
CA VAL A 21 3.09 -19.47 2.72
C VAL A 21 3.18 -18.28 1.78
N TRP A 22 3.83 -18.48 0.63
CA TRP A 22 3.87 -17.45 -0.40
C TRP A 22 2.51 -17.35 -1.10
N PRO A 23 1.95 -16.14 -1.21
CA PRO A 23 0.64 -15.94 -1.80
C PRO A 23 0.64 -16.36 -3.26
N THR A 24 -0.48 -16.91 -3.71
CA THR A 24 -0.64 -17.27 -5.12
C THR A 24 -0.75 -16.01 -5.98
N ARG A 25 -0.38 -16.09 -7.26
CA ARG A 25 -0.53 -14.95 -8.20
C ARG A 25 -1.95 -14.39 -8.22
N ARG A 26 -2.96 -15.23 -7.95
CA ARG A 26 -4.37 -14.82 -7.88
C ARG A 26 -4.65 -13.94 -6.66
N GLU A 27 -4.15 -14.30 -5.48
CA GLU A 27 -4.30 -13.49 -4.27
C GLU A 27 -3.62 -12.13 -4.41
N VAL A 28 -2.42 -12.09 -4.98
CA VAL A 28 -1.70 -10.83 -5.26
C VAL A 28 -2.51 -9.94 -6.21
N MET A 29 -3.09 -10.50 -7.26
CA MET A 29 -3.94 -9.75 -8.19
C MET A 29 -5.19 -9.20 -7.51
N LEU A 30 -5.88 -10.02 -6.71
CA LEU A 30 -7.11 -9.60 -6.01
C LEU A 30 -6.83 -8.46 -5.01
N THR A 31 -5.79 -8.59 -4.20
CA THR A 31 -5.38 -7.56 -3.23
C THR A 31 -4.92 -6.28 -3.93
N THR A 32 -4.20 -6.39 -5.05
CA THR A 32 -3.81 -5.24 -5.89
C THR A 32 -5.03 -4.50 -6.43
N ILE A 33 -6.04 -5.22 -6.93
CA ILE A 33 -7.28 -4.62 -7.46
C ILE A 33 -8.03 -3.87 -6.36
N MET A 34 -8.15 -4.44 -5.16
CA MET A 34 -8.78 -3.75 -4.02
C MET A 34 -8.09 -2.42 -3.71
N VAL A 35 -6.76 -2.41 -3.65
CA VAL A 35 -5.98 -1.17 -3.43
C VAL A 35 -6.18 -0.19 -4.57
N PHE A 36 -6.19 -0.69 -5.81
CA PHE A 36 -6.37 0.15 -7.00
C PHE A 36 -7.74 0.86 -7.01
N ILE A 37 -8.80 0.17 -6.59
CA ILE A 37 -10.14 0.75 -6.46
C ILE A 37 -10.13 1.89 -5.44
N MET A 38 -9.59 1.67 -4.24
CA MET A 38 -9.50 2.70 -3.20
C MET A 38 -8.68 3.91 -3.66
N ALA A 39 -7.52 3.66 -4.27
CA ALA A 39 -6.67 4.72 -4.80
C ALA A 39 -7.37 5.52 -5.92
N THR A 40 -8.11 4.85 -6.80
CA THR A 40 -8.86 5.51 -7.89
C THR A 40 -9.97 6.39 -7.34
N LEU A 41 -10.72 5.92 -6.33
CA LEU A 41 -11.75 6.72 -5.67
C LEU A 41 -11.17 7.98 -5.03
N THR A 42 -10.07 7.84 -4.29
CA THR A 42 -9.39 8.99 -3.67
C THR A 42 -8.82 9.95 -4.74
N ALA A 43 -8.27 9.43 -5.84
CA ALA A 43 -7.76 10.26 -6.93
C ALA A 43 -8.88 11.10 -7.59
N ILE A 44 -10.06 10.51 -7.81
CA ILE A 44 -11.23 11.24 -8.32
C ILE A 44 -11.66 12.34 -7.34
N PHE A 45 -11.69 12.04 -6.04
CA PHE A 45 -12.02 13.04 -5.01
C PHE A 45 -11.05 14.22 -5.05
N PHE A 46 -9.75 13.97 -5.07
CA PHE A 46 -8.76 15.04 -5.18
C PHE A 46 -8.91 15.84 -6.47
N ALA A 47 -9.09 15.17 -7.61
CA ALA A 47 -9.29 15.85 -8.89
C ALA A 47 -10.50 16.80 -8.89
N LEU A 48 -11.61 16.42 -8.24
CA LEU A 48 -12.77 17.30 -8.07
C LEU A 48 -12.47 18.51 -7.19
N VAL A 49 -11.76 18.29 -6.08
CA VAL A 49 -11.35 19.38 -5.17
C VAL A 49 -10.40 20.35 -5.88
N ASP A 50 -9.44 19.84 -6.65
CA ASP A 50 -8.51 20.66 -7.44
C ASP A 50 -9.26 21.54 -8.45
N LEU A 51 -10.27 20.98 -9.14
CA LEU A 51 -11.10 21.73 -10.07
C LEU A 51 -11.93 22.79 -9.37
N ALA A 52 -12.51 22.47 -8.22
CA ALA A 52 -13.29 23.42 -7.42
C ALA A 52 -12.41 24.58 -6.93
N ILE A 53 -11.21 24.29 -6.43
CA ILE A 53 -10.25 25.30 -5.99
C ILE A 53 -9.79 26.16 -7.16
N LYS A 54 -9.42 25.55 -8.31
CA LYS A 54 -9.02 26.30 -9.51
C LYS A 54 -10.12 27.23 -10.01
N GLY A 55 -11.36 26.74 -10.08
CA GLY A 55 -12.51 27.54 -10.48
C GLY A 55 -12.77 28.70 -9.50
N GLY A 56 -12.69 28.43 -8.19
CA GLY A 56 -12.83 29.45 -7.16
C GLY A 56 -11.73 30.53 -7.22
N LEU A 57 -10.48 30.13 -7.44
CA LEU A 57 -9.35 31.05 -7.56
C LEU A 57 -9.49 31.94 -8.80
N GLN A 58 -9.90 31.36 -9.93
CA GLN A 58 -10.07 32.09 -11.18
C GLN A 58 -11.24 33.08 -11.11
N PHE A 59 -12.33 32.71 -10.43
CA PHE A 59 -13.44 33.62 -10.13
C PHE A 59 -12.98 34.77 -9.23
N GLY A 60 -12.24 34.47 -8.16
CA GLY A 60 -11.71 35.49 -7.25
C GLY A 60 -10.74 36.47 -7.93
N LEU A 61 -9.83 35.95 -8.77
CA LEU A 61 -8.91 36.78 -9.56
C LEU A 61 -9.62 37.61 -10.64
N SER A 62 -10.78 37.16 -11.15
CA SER A 62 -11.57 37.97 -12.10
C SER A 62 -12.31 39.14 -11.44
N PHE A 63 -12.49 39.09 -10.12
CA PHE A 63 -13.19 40.10 -9.33
C PHE A 63 -12.27 41.22 -8.79
N VAL A 64 -10.94 41.03 -8.87
CA VAL A 64 -9.90 42.01 -8.51
C VAL A 64 -9.36 42.67 -9.77
#